data_AF-A0A9P5UUS6-F1
#
_entry.id   AF-A0A9P5UUS6-F1
#
_cell.length_a   1.000
_cell.length_b   1.000
_cell.length_c   1.000
_cell.angle_alpha   90.00
_cell.angle_beta   90.00
_cell.angle_gamma   90.00
#
_symmetry.space_group_name_H-M   'P 1'
#
loop_
_entity.id
_entity.type
_entity.pdbx_description
1 polymer ?
#
loop_
_entity_poly.entity_id
_entity_poly.type
_entity_poly.pdbx_seq_one_letter_code
_entity_poly.pdbx_strand_id
1 'polypeptide(L)'
;MIFFPHLISAQIHATCDEDDWAIMEFMRRGSPAGWKRLEFTLRYSIFRKVLFGAHLFDAIIKNAARTLEVLRFEGDSYIGSKEIDKILCSAPKLKELSFSNKKMKRHGGWMDARAIVKSEWVCSGLEAFACRIGRIPRPDIMRNICGRASDSFVHRGSPKESVALQRLGDKEYYQQYSCLAMTLESGLDLLRGLKDLSVVGLEDLSVVGLEDMEVNIDDDKEQAWFARHWPHAVIRTDGYTTDRDNRA
;
A
#
# COMPACT_ATOMS: atom_id res chain seq x y z
N MET A 1 21.67 28.11 14.23
CA MET A 1 21.18 27.37 13.05
C MET A 1 22.00 26.11 12.92
N ILE A 2 21.41 24.94 13.15
CA ILE A 2 22.16 23.68 13.08
C ILE A 2 22.13 23.25 11.61
N PHE A 3 23.30 23.19 10.99
CA PHE A 3 23.47 22.86 9.57
C PHE A 3 24.24 21.54 9.49
N PHE A 4 23.61 20.53 8.91
CA PHE A 4 24.22 19.21 8.73
C PHE A 4 24.48 18.98 7.23
N PRO A 5 25.59 19.49 6.67
CA PRO A 5 25.84 19.50 5.22
C PRO A 5 25.91 18.11 4.57
N HIS A 6 26.17 17.09 5.38
CA HIS A 6 26.36 15.71 4.94
C HIS A 6 25.25 14.77 5.40
N LEU A 7 24.18 15.29 6.01
CA LEU A 7 23.10 14.46 6.51
C LEU A 7 22.25 13.96 5.34
N ILE A 8 22.36 12.69 4.99
CA ILE A 8 21.63 12.09 3.86
C ILE A 8 20.51 11.15 4.31
N SER A 9 20.41 10.89 5.61
CA SER A 9 19.46 9.95 6.18
C SER A 9 18.86 10.53 7.45
N ALA A 10 17.56 10.34 7.66
CA ALA A 10 16.90 10.68 8.91
C ALA A 10 15.86 9.60 9.28
N GLN A 11 15.84 9.23 10.55
CA GLN A 11 14.77 8.46 11.15
C GLN A 11 14.08 9.37 12.17
N ILE A 12 12.78 9.60 11.97
CA ILE A 12 11.98 10.56 12.72
C ILE A 12 10.90 9.79 13.47
N HIS A 13 11.00 9.80 14.79
CA HIS A 13 9.99 9.25 15.67
C HIS A 13 9.04 10.37 16.10
N ALA A 14 8.00 10.61 15.30
CA ALA A 14 7.04 11.65 15.61
C ALA A 14 5.96 11.13 16.55
N THR A 15 5.63 11.95 17.55
CA THR A 15 4.46 11.76 18.39
C THR A 15 3.31 12.63 17.89
N CYS A 16 2.08 12.28 18.26
CA CYS A 16 0.86 12.96 17.81
C CYS A 16 0.74 14.46 18.16
N ASP A 17 1.66 14.97 18.98
CA ASP A 17 1.68 16.34 19.45
C ASP A 17 2.68 17.22 18.69
N GLU A 18 3.49 16.62 17.80
CA GLU A 18 4.40 17.39 16.97
C GLU A 18 3.64 18.03 15.80
N ASP A 19 3.79 19.35 15.68
CA ASP A 19 3.30 20.12 14.55
C ASP A 19 4.01 19.64 13.28
N ASP A 20 3.25 19.22 12.26
CA ASP A 20 3.77 18.85 10.93
C ASP A 20 4.71 19.94 10.39
N TRP A 21 4.52 21.19 10.81
CA TRP A 21 5.39 22.31 10.50
C TRP A 21 6.85 22.08 10.88
N ALA A 22 7.16 21.52 12.05
CA ALA A 22 8.54 21.32 12.50
C ALA A 22 9.27 20.30 11.60
N ILE A 23 8.58 19.21 11.26
CA ILE A 23 9.09 18.19 10.33
C ILE A 23 9.23 18.78 8.93
N MET A 24 8.24 19.55 8.47
CA MET A 24 8.32 20.24 7.18
C MET A 24 9.49 21.21 7.11
N GLU A 25 9.70 21.99 8.16
CA GLU A 25 10.80 22.95 8.24
C GLU A 25 12.15 22.23 8.27
N PHE A 26 12.25 21.10 8.99
CA PHE A 26 13.41 20.22 8.92
C PHE A 26 13.67 19.73 7.49
N MET A 27 12.63 19.28 6.77
CA MET A 27 12.75 18.84 5.37
C MET A 27 13.13 19.98 4.42
N ARG A 28 12.60 21.19 4.63
CA ARG A 28 12.87 22.39 3.83
C ARG A 28 14.28 22.91 4.00
N ARG A 29 14.80 22.89 5.23
CA ARG A 29 16.21 23.21 5.50
C ARG A 29 17.12 22.23 4.76
N GLY A 30 16.63 20.99 4.68
CA GLY A 30 17.18 19.99 3.79
C GLY A 30 18.63 19.65 4.09
N SER A 31 19.17 18.81 3.23
CA SER A 31 20.58 18.55 3.15
C SER A 31 21.07 19.03 1.80
N PRO A 32 22.14 19.84 1.71
CA PRO A 32 22.77 20.16 0.43
C PRO A 32 23.18 18.90 -0.35
N ALA A 33 23.48 17.80 0.36
CA ALA A 33 23.77 16.50 -0.23
C ALA A 33 22.52 15.75 -0.74
N GLY A 34 21.32 16.26 -0.41
CA GLY A 34 20.03 15.63 -0.67
C GLY A 34 19.67 14.55 0.36
N TRP A 35 18.38 14.25 0.46
CA TRP A 35 17.90 13.14 1.28
C TRP A 35 17.91 11.85 0.47
N LYS A 36 18.63 10.84 0.96
CA LYS A 36 18.63 9.47 0.41
C LYS A 36 17.67 8.56 1.14
N ARG A 37 17.56 8.68 2.47
CA ARG A 37 16.73 7.80 3.30
C ARG A 37 15.92 8.62 4.29
N LEU A 38 14.60 8.45 4.26
CA LEU A 38 13.68 9.07 5.20
C LEU A 38 12.77 8.01 5.78
N GLU A 39 12.80 7.86 7.09
CA GLU A 39 11.98 6.88 7.81
C GLU A 39 11.18 7.60 8.90
N PHE A 40 9.87 7.45 8.88
CA PHE A 40 8.96 8.05 9.82
C PHE A 40 8.27 6.96 10.62
N THR A 41 8.43 6.97 11.94
CA THR A 41 7.69 6.10 12.85
C THR A 41 6.70 6.94 13.64
N LEU A 42 5.43 6.77 13.34
CA LEU A 42 4.31 7.44 13.98
C LEU A 42 3.80 6.62 15.15
N ARG A 43 3.91 7.17 16.35
CA ARG A 43 3.26 6.56 17.51
C ARG A 43 1.78 6.94 17.55
N TYR A 44 0.93 5.92 17.51
CA TYR A 44 -0.51 6.09 17.65
C TYR A 44 -0.85 6.79 18.95
N SER A 45 -1.63 7.87 18.85
CA SER A 45 -2.37 8.43 19.97
C SER A 45 -3.85 8.27 19.74
N ILE A 46 -4.54 7.83 20.79
CA ILE A 46 -5.98 7.59 20.79
C ILE A 46 -6.74 8.90 20.54
N PHE A 47 -6.13 10.04 20.88
CA PHE A 47 -6.78 11.35 20.91
C PHE A 47 -6.37 12.28 19.77
N ARG A 48 -5.27 12.00 19.06
CA ARG A 48 -4.74 12.88 18.02
C ARG A 48 -4.17 12.08 16.87
N LYS A 49 -4.54 12.51 15.66
CA LYS A 49 -4.09 11.93 14.40
C LYS A 49 -3.01 12.84 13.84
N VAL A 50 -1.83 12.29 13.57
CA VAL A 50 -0.82 13.00 12.78
C VAL A 50 -1.33 13.03 11.34
N LEU A 51 -1.51 14.22 10.80
CA LEU A 51 -1.92 14.42 9.42
C LEU A 51 -0.67 14.75 8.62
N PHE A 52 0.13 13.73 8.27
CA PHE A 52 1.09 13.90 7.18
C PHE A 52 0.33 14.19 5.89
N GLY A 53 0.03 15.46 5.70
CA GLY A 53 -0.75 15.98 4.61
C GLY A 53 0.10 16.27 3.39
N ALA A 54 -0.56 16.79 2.35
CA ALA A 54 0.07 17.14 1.09
C ALA A 54 1.32 18.03 1.25
N HIS A 55 1.36 18.88 2.27
CA HIS A 55 2.48 19.80 2.49
C HIS A 55 3.81 19.11 2.85
N LEU A 56 3.79 18.03 3.63
CA LEU A 56 5.00 17.26 3.91
C LEU A 56 5.51 16.59 2.63
N PHE A 57 4.61 15.98 1.87
CA PHE A 57 4.97 15.33 0.60
C PHE A 57 5.52 16.33 -0.42
N ASP A 58 4.90 17.50 -0.54
CA ASP A 58 5.40 18.56 -1.41
C ASP A 58 6.80 19.04 -0.94
N ALA A 59 7.06 19.08 0.38
CA ALA A 59 8.38 19.38 0.90
C ALA A 59 9.40 18.27 0.62
N ILE A 60 9.03 16.99 0.77
CA ILE A 60 9.88 15.84 0.43
C ILE A 60 10.19 15.88 -1.07
N ILE A 61 9.19 16.00 -1.94
CA ILE A 61 9.38 16.03 -3.40
C ILE A 61 10.30 17.18 -3.79
N LYS A 62 10.05 18.38 -3.27
CA LYS A 62 10.85 19.56 -3.59
C LYS A 62 12.33 19.40 -3.21
N ASN A 63 12.62 18.76 -2.07
CA ASN A 63 13.97 18.75 -1.49
C ASN A 63 14.71 17.41 -1.62
N ALA A 64 14.00 16.31 -1.86
CA ALA A 64 14.54 14.96 -1.82
C ALA A 64 14.37 14.17 -3.12
N ALA A 65 13.40 14.51 -3.99
CA ALA A 65 13.00 13.64 -5.10
C ALA A 65 14.17 13.10 -5.96
N ARG A 66 15.17 13.93 -6.25
CA ARG A 66 16.32 13.54 -7.10
C ARG A 66 17.31 12.59 -6.44
N THR A 67 17.30 12.49 -5.12
CA THR A 67 18.26 11.72 -4.31
C THR A 67 17.62 10.64 -3.47
N LEU A 68 16.30 10.68 -3.29
CA LEU A 68 15.56 9.78 -2.42
C LEU A 68 15.62 8.35 -2.96
N GLU A 69 16.18 7.47 -2.15
CA GLU A 69 16.32 6.04 -2.42
C GLU A 69 15.36 5.23 -1.53
N VAL A 70 15.13 5.65 -0.29
CA VAL A 70 14.25 4.96 0.65
C VAL A 70 13.30 5.94 1.35
N LEU A 71 12.01 5.63 1.30
CA LEU A 71 10.97 6.34 2.05
C LEU A 71 10.07 5.34 2.78
N ARG A 72 10.07 5.41 4.12
CA ARG A 72 9.23 4.55 4.96
C ARG A 72 8.35 5.37 5.88
N PHE A 73 7.09 4.97 5.97
CA PHE A 73 6.15 5.41 6.99
C PHE A 73 5.64 4.18 7.73
N GLU A 74 5.85 4.16 9.04
CA GLU A 74 5.34 3.15 9.95
C GLU A 74 4.35 3.81 10.91
N GLY A 75 3.17 3.22 11.05
CA GLY A 75 2.11 3.66 11.95
C GLY A 75 0.93 4.32 11.25
N ASP A 76 0.00 4.83 12.06
CA ASP A 76 -1.25 5.43 11.58
C ASP A 76 -0.98 6.76 10.87
N SER A 77 -1.07 6.74 9.54
CA SER A 77 -0.90 7.91 8.68
C SER A 77 -2.13 8.11 7.80
N TYR A 78 -2.45 9.35 7.41
CA TYR A 78 -3.56 9.67 6.50
C TYR A 78 -3.08 9.84 5.05
N ILE A 79 -2.10 9.05 4.65
CA ILE A 79 -1.44 9.19 3.35
C ILE A 79 -2.36 8.60 2.28
N GLY A 80 -2.81 9.45 1.36
CA GLY A 80 -3.72 9.05 0.29
C GLY A 80 -3.01 8.61 -0.97
N SER A 81 -3.78 8.01 -1.89
CA SER A 81 -3.28 7.55 -3.19
C SER A 81 -2.57 8.65 -3.98
N LYS A 82 -3.00 9.92 -3.84
CA LYS A 82 -2.42 11.05 -4.57
C LYS A 82 -1.00 11.39 -4.08
N GLU A 83 -0.77 11.33 -2.78
CA GLU A 83 0.53 11.62 -2.18
C GLU A 83 1.55 10.53 -2.52
N ILE A 84 1.14 9.25 -2.46
CA ILE A 84 1.97 8.11 -2.85
C ILE A 84 2.35 8.20 -4.33
N ASP A 85 1.35 8.43 -5.19
CA ASP A 85 1.55 8.54 -6.63
C ASP A 85 2.52 9.67 -7.01
N LYS A 86 2.36 10.85 -6.39
CA LYS A 86 3.29 11.97 -6.59
C LYS A 86 4.74 11.59 -6.30
N ILE A 87 5.02 10.79 -5.26
CA ILE A 87 6.38 10.34 -4.93
C ILE A 87 6.92 9.42 -6.02
N LEU A 88 6.14 8.41 -6.42
CA LEU A 88 6.52 7.45 -7.47
C LEU A 88 6.77 8.13 -8.83
N CYS A 89 6.01 9.19 -9.14
CA CYS A 89 6.17 10.00 -10.35
C CYS A 89 7.28 11.07 -10.25
N SER A 90 7.84 11.32 -9.06
CA SER A 90 8.84 12.38 -8.86
C SER A 90 10.24 11.85 -8.52
N ALA A 91 10.37 10.66 -7.93
CA ALA A 91 11.60 10.18 -7.34
C ALA A 91 12.28 9.06 -8.16
N PRO A 92 13.07 9.38 -9.20
CA PRO A 92 13.60 8.38 -10.14
C PRO A 92 14.61 7.41 -9.52
N LYS A 93 15.20 7.75 -8.37
CA LYS A 93 16.16 6.90 -7.66
C LYS A 93 15.52 6.09 -6.53
N LEU A 94 14.20 6.18 -6.37
CA LEU A 94 13.49 5.49 -5.30
C LEU A 94 13.58 3.99 -5.51
N LYS A 95 14.18 3.31 -4.52
CA LYS A 95 14.35 1.87 -4.46
C LYS A 95 13.35 1.23 -3.52
N GLU A 96 12.98 1.94 -2.46
CA GLU A 96 12.05 1.44 -1.47
C GLU A 96 11.03 2.50 -1.09
N LEU A 97 9.76 2.12 -1.17
CA LEU A 97 8.64 2.90 -0.69
C LEU A 97 7.71 2.03 0.15
N SER A 98 7.56 2.35 1.43
CA SER A 98 6.78 1.54 2.36
C SER A 98 5.84 2.39 3.21
N PHE A 99 4.56 2.03 3.24
CA PHE A 99 3.53 2.55 4.12
C PHE A 99 2.94 1.37 4.89
N SER A 100 3.39 1.19 6.12
CA SER A 100 2.93 0.11 7.00
C SER A 100 2.07 0.69 8.10
N ASN A 101 0.85 0.16 8.26
CA ASN A 101 -0.02 0.52 9.37
C ASN A 101 -0.41 -0.74 10.15
N LYS A 102 0.37 -1.04 11.20
CA LYS A 102 0.13 -2.19 12.11
C LYS A 102 -1.24 -2.16 12.77
N LYS A 103 -1.87 -0.99 12.86
CA LYS A 103 -3.21 -0.84 13.43
C LYS A 103 -4.16 -0.64 12.28
N MET A 104 -4.69 -1.74 11.74
CA MET A 104 -5.57 -1.88 10.56
C MET A 104 -6.89 -1.08 10.56
N LYS A 105 -6.96 0.10 11.19
CA LYS A 105 -8.12 0.99 11.18
C LYS A 105 -8.14 1.78 9.88
N ARG A 106 -8.39 1.14 8.73
CA ARG A 106 -8.92 1.66 7.44
C ARG A 106 -8.43 3.04 6.94
N HIS A 107 -7.33 3.59 7.43
CA HIS A 107 -6.99 4.99 7.22
C HIS A 107 -5.55 5.10 6.74
N GLY A 108 -5.43 5.62 5.50
CA GLY A 108 -4.19 5.95 4.80
C GLY A 108 -3.33 4.76 4.38
N GLY A 109 -2.16 5.09 3.82
CA GLY A 109 -1.19 4.11 3.29
C GLY A 109 -1.73 3.30 2.12
N TRP A 110 -2.72 3.82 1.37
CA TRP A 110 -3.37 3.07 0.30
C TRP A 110 -3.40 3.81 -1.05
N MET A 111 -3.31 3.04 -2.13
CA MET A 111 -3.43 3.50 -3.52
C MET A 111 -4.68 2.94 -4.20
N ASP A 112 -5.27 3.76 -5.06
CA ASP A 112 -6.32 3.32 -5.98
C ASP A 112 -5.68 2.61 -7.17
N ALA A 113 -6.05 1.35 -7.42
CA ALA A 113 -5.51 0.56 -8.53
C ALA A 113 -5.68 1.26 -9.90
N ARG A 114 -6.74 2.05 -10.07
CA ARG A 114 -6.97 2.81 -11.31
C ARG A 114 -5.98 3.95 -11.47
N ALA A 115 -5.47 4.51 -10.38
CA ALA A 115 -4.43 5.54 -10.42
C ALA A 115 -3.12 4.90 -10.86
N ILE A 116 -2.75 3.74 -10.30
CA ILE A 116 -1.52 3.01 -10.66
C ILE A 116 -1.40 2.82 -12.17
N VAL A 117 -2.47 2.35 -12.83
CA VAL A 117 -2.49 2.09 -14.28
C VAL A 117 -2.35 3.36 -15.12
N LYS A 118 -2.78 4.51 -14.60
CA LYS A 118 -2.77 5.80 -15.32
C LYS A 118 -1.49 6.60 -15.10
N SER A 119 -0.70 6.22 -14.10
CA SER A 119 0.44 7.00 -13.67
C SER A 119 1.72 6.55 -14.37
N GLU A 120 2.56 7.53 -14.71
CA GLU A 120 3.88 7.30 -15.30
C GLU A 120 4.93 7.34 -14.19
N TRP A 121 5.13 6.20 -13.52
CA TRP A 121 6.14 6.09 -12.47
C TRP A 121 7.54 6.25 -13.05
N VAL A 122 8.35 7.13 -12.46
CA VAL A 122 9.72 7.41 -12.93
C VAL A 122 10.76 6.60 -12.16
N CYS A 123 10.38 5.95 -11.07
CA CYS A 123 11.23 5.10 -10.24
C CYS A 123 11.41 3.70 -10.87
N SER A 124 12.16 3.63 -11.97
CA SER A 124 12.44 2.35 -12.65
C SER A 124 13.29 1.38 -11.83
N GLY A 125 13.97 1.85 -10.79
CA GLY A 125 14.76 1.02 -9.87
C GLY A 125 14.04 0.65 -8.57
N LEU A 126 12.70 0.63 -8.55
CA LEU A 126 11.92 0.32 -7.35
C LEU A 126 12.02 -1.18 -7.01
N GLU A 127 12.81 -1.49 -5.99
CA GLU A 127 13.09 -2.85 -5.52
C GLU A 127 12.00 -3.35 -4.54
N ALA A 128 11.43 -2.46 -3.73
CA ALA A 128 10.42 -2.77 -2.72
C ALA A 128 9.31 -1.72 -2.66
N PHE A 129 8.06 -2.18 -2.70
CA PHE A 129 6.87 -1.33 -2.67
C PHE A 129 5.79 -1.89 -1.75
N ALA A 130 5.66 -1.34 -0.54
CA ALA A 130 4.64 -1.76 0.40
C ALA A 130 3.59 -0.65 0.56
N CYS A 131 2.39 -0.88 0.06
CA CYS A 131 1.22 -0.07 0.35
C CYS A 131 -0.04 -0.90 0.10
N ARG A 132 -1.15 -0.51 0.73
CA ARG A 132 -2.44 -1.14 0.46
C ARG A 132 -2.93 -0.74 -0.93
N ILE A 133 -3.30 -1.69 -1.79
CA ILE A 133 -3.94 -1.37 -3.06
C ILE A 133 -5.45 -1.64 -2.94
N GLY A 134 -6.25 -0.61 -3.16
CA GLY A 134 -7.71 -0.69 -3.09
C GLY A 134 -8.39 -0.39 -4.42
N ARG A 135 -9.71 -0.63 -4.48
CA ARG A 135 -10.57 -0.33 -5.63
C ARG A 135 -10.11 -0.96 -6.96
N ILE A 136 -9.51 -2.14 -6.87
CA ILE A 136 -9.17 -2.95 -8.04
C ILE A 136 -10.47 -3.24 -8.81
N PRO A 137 -10.57 -2.83 -10.10
CA PRO A 137 -11.75 -3.13 -10.90
C PRO A 137 -11.96 -4.64 -11.01
N ARG A 138 -13.18 -5.11 -10.75
CA ARG A 138 -13.56 -6.53 -10.83
C ARG A 138 -14.58 -6.75 -11.95
N PRO A 139 -14.14 -6.86 -13.22
CA PRO A 139 -15.04 -7.03 -14.36
C PRO A 139 -15.78 -8.37 -14.35
N ASP A 140 -15.29 -9.35 -13.59
CA ASP A 140 -15.97 -10.62 -13.32
C ASP A 140 -17.20 -10.45 -12.41
N ILE A 141 -17.22 -9.41 -11.57
CA ILE A 141 -18.36 -9.02 -10.74
C ILE A 141 -19.21 -8.00 -11.51
N MET A 142 -19.57 -8.29 -12.76
CA MET A 142 -20.51 -7.46 -13.54
C MET A 142 -21.98 -7.73 -13.18
N ARG A 143 -22.27 -8.65 -12.25
CA ARG A 143 -23.65 -8.96 -11.88
C ARG A 143 -24.29 -7.82 -11.09
N ASN A 144 -25.52 -7.50 -11.46
CA ASN A 144 -26.40 -6.63 -10.70
C ASN A 144 -26.67 -7.30 -9.34
N ILE A 145 -26.13 -6.75 -8.24
CA ILE A 145 -26.39 -7.27 -6.90
C ILE A 145 -27.64 -6.57 -6.40
N CYS A 146 -28.74 -7.32 -6.23
CA CYS A 146 -30.03 -6.78 -5.81
C CYS A 146 -30.55 -5.63 -6.71
N GLY A 147 -30.34 -5.73 -8.02
CA GLY A 147 -30.83 -4.72 -9.00
C GLY A 147 -30.04 -3.41 -9.02
N ARG A 148 -28.88 -3.36 -8.34
CA ARG A 148 -27.95 -2.22 -8.40
C ARG A 148 -26.61 -2.66 -8.98
N ALA A 149 -26.02 -1.79 -9.79
CA ALA A 149 -24.73 -2.03 -10.40
C ALA A 149 -23.69 -2.26 -9.29
N SER A 150 -22.90 -3.32 -9.42
CA SER A 150 -21.90 -3.75 -8.44
C SER A 150 -20.80 -2.70 -8.21
N ASP A 151 -20.61 -1.79 -9.16
CA ASP A 151 -19.67 -0.67 -9.10
C ASP A 151 -20.14 0.47 -8.18
N SER A 152 -21.43 0.50 -7.83
CA SER A 152 -22.03 1.70 -7.25
C SER A 152 -21.75 1.87 -5.76
N PHE A 153 -21.64 0.82 -4.94
CA PHE A 153 -21.18 0.92 -3.54
C PHE A 153 -20.73 -0.43 -2.99
N VAL A 154 -19.71 -0.40 -2.11
CA VAL A 154 -19.49 -1.47 -1.12
C VAL A 154 -20.78 -1.62 -0.32
N HIS A 155 -21.54 -2.68 -0.55
CA HIS A 155 -22.78 -2.92 0.20
C HIS A 155 -22.40 -3.14 1.67
N ARG A 156 -22.76 -2.20 2.56
CA ARG A 156 -22.74 -2.45 4.00
C ARG A 156 -23.90 -3.39 4.31
N GLY A 157 -23.64 -4.69 4.29
CA GLY A 157 -24.54 -5.71 4.80
C GLY A 157 -24.19 -6.09 6.24
N SER A 158 -25.19 -6.57 6.97
CA SER A 158 -24.96 -7.30 8.22
C SER A 158 -24.20 -8.61 7.93
N PRO A 159 -23.46 -9.15 8.91
CA PRO A 159 -22.85 -10.47 8.75
C PRO A 159 -23.83 -11.53 8.26
N LYS A 160 -25.08 -11.51 8.76
CA LYS A 160 -26.16 -12.43 8.35
C LYS A 160 -26.54 -12.34 6.87
N GLU A 161 -26.55 -11.14 6.29
CA GLU A 161 -26.81 -10.95 4.86
C GLU A 161 -25.66 -11.49 4.00
N SER A 162 -24.41 -11.33 4.45
CA SER A 162 -23.26 -11.98 3.82
C SER A 162 -23.39 -13.51 3.85
N VAL A 163 -23.81 -14.09 4.98
CA VAL A 163 -24.07 -15.55 5.09
C VAL A 163 -25.19 -16.01 4.15
N ALA A 164 -26.27 -15.24 4.04
CA ALA A 164 -27.41 -15.61 3.19
C ALA A 164 -27.02 -15.62 1.71
N LEU A 165 -26.18 -14.65 1.28
CA LEU A 165 -25.62 -14.61 -0.07
C LEU A 165 -24.67 -15.79 -0.34
N GLN A 166 -23.90 -16.24 0.66
CA GLN A 166 -23.03 -17.43 0.55
C GLN A 166 -23.81 -18.74 0.35
N ARG A 167 -24.99 -18.85 0.97
CA ARG A 167 -25.81 -20.07 0.93
C ARG A 167 -26.54 -20.28 -0.39
N LEU A 168 -26.57 -19.29 -1.29
CA LEU A 168 -27.16 -19.39 -2.62
C LEU A 168 -26.26 -20.08 -3.66
N GLY A 169 -25.07 -20.57 -3.27
CA GLY A 169 -24.23 -21.46 -4.06
C GLY A 169 -23.02 -20.78 -4.70
N ASP A 170 -21.98 -20.54 -3.90
CA ASP A 170 -20.68 -21.24 -3.99
C ASP A 170 -19.72 -20.66 -2.92
N LYS A 171 -18.74 -21.47 -2.51
CA LYS A 171 -18.08 -21.50 -1.20
C LYS A 171 -17.44 -20.19 -0.67
N GLU A 172 -17.47 -20.10 0.67
CA GLU A 172 -16.63 -19.33 1.61
C GLU A 172 -16.53 -17.81 1.44
N TYR A 173 -17.41 -17.06 2.13
CA TYR A 173 -17.25 -15.60 2.31
C TYR A 173 -17.36 -15.19 3.79
N TYR A 174 -16.53 -15.71 4.68
CA TYR A 174 -16.39 -15.04 5.97
C TYR A 174 -15.14 -14.17 5.92
N GLN A 175 -15.39 -12.84 5.96
CA GLN A 175 -14.44 -11.71 5.96
C GLN A 175 -14.14 -11.00 4.62
N GLN A 176 -15.01 -11.09 3.61
CA GLN A 176 -14.91 -10.16 2.47
C GLN A 176 -15.35 -8.73 2.83
N TYR A 177 -14.38 -7.88 3.17
CA TYR A 177 -14.46 -6.50 2.69
C TYR A 177 -14.08 -6.48 1.21
N SER A 178 -15.03 -6.80 0.31
CA SER A 178 -14.94 -6.52 -1.13
C SER A 178 -13.78 -7.13 -1.93
N CYS A 179 -13.04 -8.08 -1.38
CA CYS A 179 -11.90 -8.70 -2.05
C CYS A 179 -12.17 -10.19 -2.23
N LEU A 180 -12.82 -10.54 -3.35
CA LEU A 180 -12.63 -11.87 -3.92
C LEU A 180 -11.15 -12.04 -4.28
N ALA A 181 -10.73 -13.29 -4.44
CA ALA A 181 -9.36 -13.60 -4.80
C ALA A 181 -8.82 -12.78 -5.98
N MET A 182 -7.58 -12.27 -5.87
CA MET A 182 -6.95 -11.55 -6.98
C MET A 182 -6.27 -12.58 -7.90
N THR A 183 -7.02 -12.99 -8.93
CA THR A 183 -6.55 -13.84 -10.03
C THR A 183 -6.04 -12.99 -11.19
N LEU A 184 -5.42 -13.64 -12.17
CA LEU A 184 -5.04 -13.03 -13.45
C LEU A 184 -6.21 -12.35 -14.15
N GLU A 185 -7.36 -13.02 -14.15
CA GLU A 185 -8.59 -12.55 -14.80
C GLU A 185 -9.18 -11.32 -14.11
N SER A 186 -8.94 -11.18 -12.80
CA SER A 186 -9.54 -10.15 -11.96
C SER A 186 -8.76 -8.85 -11.84
N GLY A 187 -7.50 -8.80 -12.32
CA GLY A 187 -6.72 -7.56 -12.34
C GLY A 187 -5.25 -7.66 -11.98
N LEU A 188 -4.71 -8.83 -11.63
CA LEU A 188 -3.27 -8.99 -11.33
C LEU A 188 -2.40 -8.57 -12.53
N ASP A 189 -2.89 -8.80 -13.74
CA ASP A 189 -2.19 -8.42 -14.98
C ASP A 189 -1.99 -6.90 -15.14
N LEU A 190 -2.79 -6.08 -14.45
CA LEU A 190 -2.60 -4.62 -14.42
C LEU A 190 -1.28 -4.22 -13.75
N LEU A 191 -0.70 -5.10 -12.93
CA LEU A 191 0.54 -4.86 -12.21
C LEU A 191 1.77 -5.44 -12.92
N ARG A 192 1.61 -6.07 -14.11
CA ARG A 192 2.69 -6.71 -14.88
C ARG A 192 3.87 -5.81 -15.25
N GLY A 193 3.67 -4.48 -15.20
CA GLY A 193 4.70 -3.48 -15.48
C GLY A 193 5.76 -3.35 -14.39
N LEU A 194 5.47 -3.85 -13.18
CA LEU A 194 6.33 -3.74 -12.00
C LEU A 194 7.38 -4.87 -11.95
N LYS A 195 8.19 -5.01 -12.99
CA LYS A 195 9.03 -6.20 -13.22
C LYS A 195 10.20 -6.38 -12.25
N ASP A 196 10.70 -5.27 -11.69
CA ASP A 196 11.88 -5.27 -10.79
C ASP A 196 11.51 -5.43 -9.32
N LEU A 197 10.24 -5.77 -9.05
CA LEU A 197 9.69 -5.82 -7.71
C LEU A 197 10.09 -7.14 -7.04
N SER A 198 10.94 -7.05 -6.01
CA SER A 198 11.62 -8.21 -5.42
C SER A 198 10.88 -8.87 -4.26
N VAL A 199 9.89 -8.19 -3.65
CA VAL A 199 9.26 -8.71 -2.43
C VAL A 199 7.75 -8.42 -2.43
N VAL A 200 6.91 -9.46 -2.58
CA VAL A 200 5.43 -9.39 -2.61
C VAL A 200 4.83 -10.36 -1.60
N GLY A 201 4.01 -9.91 -0.67
CA GLY A 201 3.42 -10.82 0.29
C GLY A 201 2.81 -10.16 1.50
N LEU A 202 2.11 -11.01 2.23
CA LEU A 202 1.05 -10.67 3.16
C LEU A 202 1.62 -10.74 4.57
N GLU A 203 1.76 -9.56 5.17
CA GLU A 203 2.14 -9.28 6.57
C GLU A 203 3.60 -9.34 7.08
N ASP A 204 3.78 -8.41 8.03
CA ASP A 204 4.70 -8.23 9.16
C ASP A 204 6.22 -8.06 9.02
N LEU A 205 6.79 -7.87 7.83
CA LEU A 205 7.95 -6.97 7.61
C LEU A 205 8.41 -7.02 6.14
N SER A 206 8.29 -5.87 5.47
CA SER A 206 8.97 -5.54 4.20
C SER A 206 8.56 -6.36 2.96
N VAL A 207 7.27 -6.36 2.63
CA VAL A 207 6.71 -7.13 1.51
C VAL A 207 5.49 -6.39 0.92
N VAL A 208 5.22 -6.49 -0.40
CA VAL A 208 3.97 -5.95 -1.00
C VAL A 208 2.78 -6.71 -0.42
N GLY A 209 2.23 -6.21 0.68
CA GLY A 209 0.98 -6.70 1.25
C GLY A 209 -0.15 -6.52 0.26
N LEU A 210 -0.53 -7.59 -0.43
CA LEU A 210 -1.85 -7.69 -1.07
C LEU A 210 -2.92 -7.92 0.01
N GLU A 211 -2.84 -7.14 1.11
CA GLU A 211 -3.71 -7.28 2.27
C GLU A 211 -5.17 -7.15 1.85
N ASP A 212 -6.02 -7.93 2.52
CA ASP A 212 -7.42 -8.15 2.21
C ASP A 212 -7.70 -8.97 0.93
N MET A 213 -6.71 -9.39 0.12
CA MET A 213 -6.95 -10.21 -1.08
C MET A 213 -6.48 -11.66 -0.88
N GLU A 214 -7.41 -12.61 -1.04
CA GLU A 214 -7.09 -14.02 -1.18
C GLU A 214 -6.39 -14.23 -2.54
N VAL A 215 -5.09 -13.99 -2.66
CA VAL A 215 -4.42 -14.30 -3.94
C VAL A 215 -4.42 -15.82 -4.06
N ASN A 216 -5.11 -16.37 -5.07
CA ASN A 216 -5.10 -17.82 -5.32
C ASN A 216 -3.74 -18.22 -5.92
N ILE A 217 -2.69 -18.10 -5.12
CA ILE A 217 -1.29 -18.36 -5.47
C ILE A 217 -1.08 -19.86 -5.69
N ASP A 218 -2.00 -20.71 -5.23
CA ASP A 218 -1.89 -22.16 -5.35
C ASP A 218 -2.26 -22.67 -6.76
N ASP A 219 -2.82 -21.84 -7.65
CA ASP A 219 -3.06 -22.24 -9.04
C ASP A 219 -1.77 -22.08 -9.88
N ASP A 220 -1.44 -23.13 -10.65
CA ASP A 220 -0.30 -23.18 -11.57
C ASP A 220 -0.26 -21.98 -12.52
N LYS A 221 -1.42 -21.45 -12.93
CA LYS A 221 -1.51 -20.29 -13.83
C LYS A 221 -0.97 -19.02 -13.18
N GLU A 222 -1.42 -18.71 -11.97
CA GLU A 222 -0.98 -17.56 -11.19
C GLU A 222 0.51 -17.66 -10.87
N GLN A 223 0.99 -18.85 -10.45
CA GLN A 223 2.43 -19.05 -10.22
C GLN A 223 3.26 -18.86 -11.48
N ALA A 224 2.82 -19.41 -12.62
CA ALA A 224 3.50 -19.23 -13.90
C ALA A 224 3.52 -17.74 -14.32
N TRP A 225 2.46 -17.00 -14.04
CA TRP A 225 2.43 -15.56 -14.31
C TRP A 225 3.39 -14.80 -13.40
N PHE A 226 3.45 -15.09 -12.10
CA PHE A 226 4.41 -14.48 -11.18
C PHE A 226 5.84 -14.78 -11.61
N ALA A 227 6.17 -16.03 -11.91
CA ALA A 227 7.50 -16.41 -12.41
C ALA A 227 7.88 -15.68 -13.71
N ARG A 228 6.90 -15.42 -14.59
CA ARG A 228 7.12 -14.74 -15.87
C ARG A 228 7.27 -13.23 -15.73
N HIS A 229 6.47 -12.59 -14.87
CA HIS A 229 6.38 -11.13 -14.82
C HIS A 229 7.16 -10.54 -13.65
N TRP A 230 7.23 -11.24 -12.52
CA TRP A 230 7.92 -10.88 -11.29
C TRP A 230 8.88 -12.02 -10.86
N PRO A 231 9.89 -12.36 -11.66
CA PRO A 231 10.76 -13.52 -11.42
C PRO A 231 11.57 -13.42 -10.10
N HIS A 232 11.66 -12.22 -9.54
CA HIS A 232 12.38 -11.95 -8.29
C HIS A 232 11.46 -11.84 -7.08
N ALA A 233 10.14 -11.86 -7.26
CA ALA A 233 9.20 -11.73 -6.16
C ALA A 233 9.21 -12.98 -5.28
N VAL A 234 9.53 -12.80 -4.00
CA VAL A 234 9.31 -13.82 -2.98
C VAL A 234 7.87 -13.69 -2.50
N ILE A 235 7.03 -14.69 -2.81
CA ILE A 235 5.66 -14.78 -2.31
C ILE A 235 5.67 -15.45 -0.94
N ARG A 236 5.25 -14.72 0.09
CA ARG A 236 5.10 -15.25 1.45
C ARG A 236 3.64 -15.56 1.74
N THR A 237 3.39 -16.82 2.12
CA THR A 237 2.10 -17.33 2.58
C THR A 237 2.15 -17.76 4.05
N ASP A 238 3.32 -17.72 4.67
CA ASP A 238 3.54 -18.06 6.06
C ASP A 238 3.00 -16.97 7.00
N GLY A 239 2.16 -17.37 7.96
CA GLY A 239 1.55 -16.46 8.94
C GLY A 239 0.09 -16.10 8.67
N TYR A 240 -0.47 -16.45 7.51
CA TYR A 240 -1.90 -16.35 7.28
C TYR A 240 -2.64 -17.43 8.07
N THR A 241 -3.07 -17.11 9.28
CA THR A 241 -4.04 -17.96 10.01
C THR A 241 -5.42 -17.69 9.46
N THR A 242 -6.00 -18.69 8.81
CA THR A 242 -7.40 -18.64 8.41
C THR A 242 -8.30 -18.75 9.65
N ASP A 243 -9.55 -18.29 9.55
CA ASP A 243 -10.58 -18.58 10.56
C ASP A 243 -10.78 -20.10 10.79
N ARG A 244 -10.31 -20.94 9.86
CA ARG A 244 -10.31 -22.40 9.98
C ARG A 244 -9.19 -22.89 10.90
N ASP A 245 -8.01 -22.29 10.84
CA ASP A 245 -6.86 -22.61 11.72
C ASP A 245 -7.16 -22.21 13.17
N ASN A 246 -7.96 -21.17 13.37
CA ASN A 246 -8.39 -20.70 14.69
C ASN A 246 -9.56 -21.51 15.30
N ARG A 247 -10.10 -22.51 14.60
CA ARG A 247 -11.21 -23.37 15.08
C ARG A 247 -10.78 -24.79 15.46
N ALA A 248 -9.48 -25.11 15.36
CA ALA A 248 -8.91 -26.41 15.71
C ALA A 248 -8.48 -26.48 17.18
#